data_AF-A0A2P2M116-F1
#
_entry.id   AF-A0A2P2M116-F1
#
_cell.length_a   1.000
_cell.length_b   1.000
_cell.length_c   1.000
_cell.angle_alpha   90.00
_cell.angle_beta   90.00
_cell.angle_gamma   90.00
#
_symmetry.space_group_name_H-M   'P 1'
#
loop_
_entity.id
_entity.type
_entity.pdbx_description
1 polymer ?
#
loop_
_entity_poly.entity_id
_entity_poly.type
_entity_poly.pdbx_seq_one_letter_code
_entity_poly.pdbx_strand_id
1 'polypeptide(L)'
;MNLYSAINQALHIALETDPRSYVFGEDVSFGGVFRCTTGLAERFGKHRVFNTPLCEQGIVGFAIGLAAMVSLYSQCVDCLSS
;
A
#
# COMPACT_ATOMS: atom_id res chain seq x y z
N MET A 1 6.46 8.79 -19.47
CA MET A 1 5.96 8.20 -18.21
C MET A 1 6.82 6.99 -17.93
N ASN A 2 7.51 6.96 -16.78
CA ASN A 2 8.36 5.83 -16.42
C ASN A 2 7.52 4.81 -15.63
N LEU A 3 7.95 3.55 -15.57
CA LEU A 3 7.14 2.49 -14.95
C LEU A 3 6.79 2.80 -13.48
N TYR A 4 7.77 3.27 -12.69
CA TYR A 4 7.53 3.62 -11.30
C TYR A 4 6.52 4.78 -11.14
N SER A 5 6.52 5.76 -12.06
CA SER A 5 5.59 6.89 -12.00
C SER A 5 4.17 6.46 -12.38
N ALA A 6 4.03 5.50 -13.31
CA ALA A 6 2.75 4.92 -13.67
C ALA A 6 2.14 4.13 -12.50
N ILE A 7 2.95 3.36 -11.76
CA ILE A 7 2.52 2.63 -10.56
C ILE A 7 2.09 3.62 -9.47
N ASN A 8 2.87 4.67 -9.22
CA ASN A 8 2.51 5.71 -8.24
C ASN A 8 1.15 6.36 -8.56
N GLN A 9 0.89 6.67 -9.83
CA GLN A 9 -0.40 7.22 -10.26
C GLN A 9 -1.55 6.22 -10.09
N ALA A 10 -1.33 4.94 -10.42
CA ALA A 10 -2.33 3.90 -10.21
C ALA A 10 -2.69 3.73 -8.72
N LEU A 11 -1.68 3.75 -7.85
CA LEU A 11 -1.84 3.72 -6.39
C LEU A 11 -2.63 4.94 -5.88
N HIS A 12 -2.34 6.13 -6.39
CA HIS A 12 -3.10 7.34 -6.07
C HIS A 12 -4.58 7.20 -6.45
N ILE A 13 -4.87 6.71 -7.66
CA ILE A 13 -6.25 6.49 -8.13
C ILE A 13 -6.95 5.44 -7.26
N ALA A 14 -6.28 4.34 -6.91
CA ALA A 14 -6.86 3.28 -6.07
C ALA A 14 -7.21 3.77 -4.65
N LEU A 15 -6.36 4.61 -4.05
CA LEU A 15 -6.58 5.20 -2.73
C LEU A 15 -7.63 6.33 -2.74
N GLU A 16 -7.76 7.06 -3.84
CA GLU A 16 -8.82 8.06 -4.05
C GLU A 16 -10.18 7.42 -4.30
N THR A 17 -10.22 6.35 -5.11
CA THR A 17 -11.47 5.72 -5.55
C THR A 17 -12.15 4.95 -4.43
N ASP A 18 -11.38 4.21 -3.62
CA ASP A 18 -11.93 3.48 -2.47
C ASP A 18 -11.27 3.97 -1.18
N PRO A 19 -12.04 4.56 -0.23
CA PRO A 19 -11.52 4.98 1.07
C PRO A 19 -11.08 3.81 1.96
N ARG A 20 -11.45 2.57 1.63
CA ARG A 20 -11.02 1.37 2.36
C ARG A 20 -9.70 0.80 1.86
N SER A 21 -9.14 1.26 0.74
CA SER A 21 -7.85 0.75 0.27
C SER A 21 -6.73 1.08 1.27
N TYR A 22 -5.81 0.14 1.48
CA TYR A 22 -4.63 0.30 2.32
C TYR A 22 -3.36 -0.04 1.52
N VAL A 23 -2.26 0.63 1.84
CA VAL A 23 -0.94 0.36 1.28
C VAL A 23 0.02 0.18 2.44
N PHE A 24 0.61 -1.00 2.58
CA PHE A 24 1.51 -1.28 3.69
C PHE A 24 2.61 -2.22 3.24
N GLY A 25 3.77 -2.15 3.88
CA GLY A 25 4.91 -2.95 3.48
C GLY A 25 6.19 -2.42 4.10
N GLU A 26 7.31 -2.95 3.64
CA GLU A 26 8.62 -2.45 4.05
C GLU A 26 8.91 -1.10 3.37
N ASP A 27 9.31 -0.10 4.15
CA ASP A 27 9.71 1.24 3.70
C ASP A 27 8.70 2.01 2.81
N VAL A 28 7.44 1.59 2.79
CA VAL A 28 6.35 2.20 2.01
C VAL A 28 6.12 3.66 2.40
N SER A 29 6.17 3.98 3.70
CA SER A 29 5.93 5.33 4.22
C SER A 29 7.01 6.34 3.83
N PHE A 30 8.20 5.88 3.44
CA PHE A 30 9.29 6.76 2.97
C PHE A 30 9.28 6.95 1.44
N GLY A 31 8.39 6.23 0.73
CA GLY A 31 8.28 6.24 -0.72
C GLY A 31 8.72 4.93 -1.38
N GLY A 32 9.16 3.95 -0.60
CA GLY A 32 9.63 2.65 -1.08
C GLY A 32 11.00 2.73 -1.78
N VAL A 33 11.69 1.60 -1.87
CA VAL A 33 13.03 1.50 -2.48
C VAL A 33 13.03 1.95 -3.95
N PHE A 34 11.92 1.71 -4.65
CA PHE A 34 11.72 2.09 -6.06
C PHE A 34 11.02 3.44 -6.26
N ARG A 35 10.74 4.20 -5.18
CA ARG A 35 10.00 5.47 -5.20
C ARG A 35 8.55 5.37 -5.68
N CYS A 36 7.98 4.16 -5.77
CA CYS A 36 6.61 3.93 -6.25
C CYS A 36 5.53 4.48 -5.32
N THR A 37 5.80 4.60 -4.00
CA THR A 37 4.81 5.06 -3.00
C THR A 37 5.11 6.47 -2.48
N THR A 38 5.94 7.24 -3.20
CA THR A 38 6.32 8.60 -2.81
C THR A 38 5.09 9.51 -2.73
N GLY A 39 4.97 10.29 -1.66
CA GLY A 39 3.89 11.27 -1.46
C GLY A 39 2.53 10.70 -1.06
N LEU A 40 2.36 9.36 -1.06
CA LEU A 40 1.11 8.72 -0.66
C LEU A 40 0.81 8.91 0.84
N ALA A 41 1.81 8.72 1.70
CA ALA A 41 1.65 8.84 3.15
C ALA A 41 1.32 10.27 3.61
N GLU A 42 1.85 11.28 2.90
CA GLU A 42 1.54 12.69 3.16
C GLU A 42 0.11 13.03 2.72
N ARG A 43 -0.34 12.48 1.59
CA ARG A 43 -1.65 12.79 1.00
C ARG A 43 -2.81 12.05 1.66
N PHE A 44 -2.66 10.76 1.95
CA PHE A 44 -3.72 9.92 2.52
C PHE A 44 -3.54 9.62 4.00
N GLY A 45 -2.42 10.06 4.59
CA GLY A 45 -2.14 9.90 6.01
C GLY A 45 -1.58 8.53 6.40
N LYS A 46 -0.85 8.52 7.53
CA LYS A 46 -0.18 7.33 8.09
C LYS A 46 -1.12 6.21 8.56
N HIS A 47 -2.42 6.44 8.56
CA HIS A 47 -3.42 5.44 8.94
C HIS A 47 -3.74 4.48 7.78
N ARG A 48 -3.55 4.92 6.53
CA ARG A 48 -3.77 4.10 5.32
C ARG A 48 -2.48 3.64 4.66
N VAL A 49 -1.40 4.39 4.89
CA VAL A 49 -0.08 4.13 4.31
C VAL A 49 0.94 4.02 5.44
N PHE A 50 1.36 2.81 5.77
CA PHE A 50 2.24 2.57 6.92
C PHE A 50 3.24 1.44 6.69
N ASN A 51 4.30 1.44 7.50
CA ASN A 51 5.33 0.42 7.44
C ASN A 51 4.95 -0.80 8.28
N THR A 52 5.25 -2.00 7.77
CA THR A 52 5.14 -3.26 8.50
C THR A 52 6.52 -3.77 8.91
N PRO A 53 6.63 -4.62 9.95
CA PRO A 53 7.88 -5.28 10.29
C PRO A 53 8.39 -6.17 9.14
N LEU A 54 9.70 -6.42 9.13
CA LEU A 54 10.44 -7.32 8.22
C LEU A 54 10.02 -8.78 8.43
N CYS A 55 8.84 -9.13 7.94
CA CYS A 55 8.32 -10.50 7.94
C CYS A 55 7.23 -10.63 6.87
N GLU A 56 7.61 -11.15 5.71
CA GLU A 56 6.76 -11.29 4.53
C GLU A 56 5.56 -12.20 4.83
N GLN A 57 5.79 -13.27 5.60
CA GLN A 57 4.71 -14.17 6.05
C GLN A 57 3.69 -13.44 6.94
N GLY A 58 4.16 -12.53 7.80
CA GLY A 58 3.31 -11.69 8.64
C GLY A 58 2.52 -10.67 7.82
N ILE A 59 3.15 -10.06 6.81
CA ILE A 59 2.50 -9.12 5.88
C ILE A 59 1.38 -9.82 5.12
N VAL A 60 1.62 -11.00 4.56
CA VAL A 60 0.59 -11.77 3.84
C VAL A 60 -0.52 -12.22 4.78
N GLY A 61 -0.19 -12.71 5.98
CA GLY A 61 -1.19 -13.08 6.98
C GLY A 61 -2.08 -11.90 7.41
N PHE A 62 -1.48 -10.72 7.57
CA PHE A 62 -2.18 -9.49 7.87
C PHE A 62 -3.05 -9.01 6.69
N ALA A 63 -2.56 -9.11 5.46
CA ALA A 63 -3.32 -8.81 4.25
C ALA A 63 -4.54 -9.73 4.10
N ILE A 64 -4.39 -11.03 4.36
CA ILE A 64 -5.50 -11.99 4.35
C ILE A 64 -6.51 -11.67 5.47
N GLY A 65 -6.02 -11.36 6.67
CA GLY A 65 -6.87 -10.97 7.79
C GLY A 65 -7.68 -9.70 7.49
N LEU A 66 -7.04 -8.67 6.92
CA LEU A 66 -7.70 -7.46 6.46
C LEU A 66 -8.69 -7.75 5.33
N ALA A 67 -8.32 -8.54 4.33
CA ALA A 67 -9.22 -8.87 3.22
C ALA A 67 -10.43 -9.69 3.67
N ALA A 68 -10.25 -10.60 4.63
CA ALA A 68 -11.33 -11.40 5.22
C ALA A 68 -12.23 -10.57 6.13
N MET A 69 -11.67 -9.66 6.93
CA MET A 69 -12.43 -8.79 7.82
C MET A 69 -13.14 -7.65 7.06
N VAL A 70 -12.54 -7.17 5.97
CA VAL A 70 -13.04 -6.07 5.12
C VAL A 70 -13.62 -6.60 3.80
N SER A 71 -14.08 -7.86 3.76
CA SER A 71 -14.52 -8.60 2.55
C SER A 71 -15.80 -8.10 1.87
N LEU A 72 -16.06 -6.80 1.93
CA LEU A 72 -17.05 -6.12 1.11
C LEU A 72 -16.39 -5.00 0.28
N TYR A 73 -15.23 -5.20 -0.36
CA TYR A 73 -14.61 -4.41 -1.49
C TYR A 73 -13.17 -3.82 -1.31
N SER A 74 -12.39 -4.14 -0.29
CA SER A 74 -11.10 -3.44 -0.09
C SER A 74 -9.88 -4.03 -0.84
N GLN A 75 -9.20 -3.24 -1.68
CA GLN A 75 -7.92 -3.58 -2.32
C GLN A 75 -6.72 -3.24 -1.40
N CYS A 76 -5.85 -4.22 -1.12
CA CYS A 76 -4.50 -3.97 -0.57
C CYS A 76 -3.52 -3.82 -1.75
N VAL A 77 -2.82 -2.68 -1.86
CA VAL A 77 -2.10 -2.33 -3.12
C VAL A 77 -0.58 -2.43 -3.05
N ASP A 78 0.04 -2.81 -1.94
CA ASP A 78 1.43 -3.31 -1.98
C ASP A 78 1.66 -4.33 -0.86
N CYS A 79 2.33 -5.44 -1.19
CA CYS A 79 2.77 -6.47 -0.24
C CYS A 79 4.06 -7.17 -0.68
N LEU A 80 4.68 -6.79 -1.81
CA LEU A 80 5.89 -7.45 -2.30
C LEU A 80 6.84 -6.42 -2.91
N SER A 81 7.87 -6.04 -2.15
CA SER A 81 9.11 -5.48 -2.68
C SER A 81 10.27 -6.41 -2.32
N SER A 82 10.20 -7.63 -2.84
CA SER A 82 11.38 -8.47 -3.12
C SER A 82 11.42 -8.72 -4.61
#